data_AF-A0A7S2JSX3-F1
#
_entry.id   AF-A0A7S2JSX3-F1
#
_cell.length_a   1.000
_cell.length_b   1.000
_cell.length_c   1.000
_cell.angle_alpha   90.00
_cell.angle_beta   90.00
_cell.angle_gamma   90.00
#
_symmetry.space_group_name_H-M   'P 1'
#
loop_
_entity.id
_entity.type
_entity.pdbx_description
1 polymer ?
#
loop_
_entity_poly.entity_id
_entity_poly.type
_entity_poly.pdbx_seq_one_letter_code
_entity_poly.pdbx_strand_id
1 'polypeptide(L)'
;AAITAVGAAALIAVWVAEHPRRPFATWAFDVSKQVVGAAYGKAYNIMQAEAFARVLRADAGHRDQCVWYLMGISADCFLTTFLCWGANSLMRPVLLARFGIDIGAYEGEVPLIYTPTRIYRLRSPVADRLRCCGVALRQPECLQGRVKKWLAQLGIWLLIITVVRLIVSMGLYATQDVYYALCAMLFDVLQLHCATSKTLFAVLVFPAFGDTLQILVQDHFLKRSC
;
A
#
# COMPACT_ATOMS: atom_id res chain seq x y z
N ALA A 1 3.08 -18.81 3.27
CA ALA A 1 1.83 -19.56 3.11
C ALA A 1 0.71 -19.04 4.03
N ALA A 2 0.90 -19.01 5.36
CA ALA A 2 -0.15 -18.58 6.30
C ALA A 2 -0.52 -17.08 6.18
N ILE A 3 0.46 -16.16 6.25
CA ILE A 3 0.20 -14.70 6.17
C ILE A 3 -0.50 -14.32 4.87
N THR A 4 -0.05 -14.89 3.75
CA THR A 4 -0.64 -14.65 2.42
C THR A 4 -2.08 -15.14 2.35
N ALA A 5 -2.41 -16.26 3.00
CA ALA A 5 -3.77 -16.78 3.05
C ALA A 5 -4.69 -15.91 3.91
N VAL A 6 -4.21 -15.43 5.06
CA VAL A 6 -4.96 -14.50 5.93
C VAL A 6 -5.23 -13.18 5.20
N GLY A 7 -4.21 -12.60 4.56
CA GLY A 7 -4.37 -11.37 3.77
C GLY A 7 -5.33 -11.54 2.60
N ALA A 8 -5.26 -12.66 1.87
CA ALA A 8 -6.20 -12.95 0.78
C ALA A 8 -7.63 -13.14 1.29
N ALA A 9 -7.83 -13.84 2.40
CA ALA A 9 -9.15 -14.03 3.01
C ALA A 9 -9.74 -12.69 3.47
N ALA A 10 -8.94 -11.82 4.09
CA ALA A 10 -9.37 -10.47 4.48
C ALA A 10 -9.79 -9.64 3.26
N LEU A 11 -9.00 -9.63 2.19
CA LEU A 11 -9.32 -8.90 0.95
C LEU A 11 -10.61 -9.41 0.28
N ILE A 12 -10.84 -10.72 0.30
CA ILE A 12 -12.07 -11.32 -0.25
C ILE A 12 -13.26 -10.97 0.64
N ALA A 13 -13.15 -11.12 1.96
CA ALA A 13 -14.22 -10.80 2.90
C ALA A 13 -14.65 -9.33 2.78
N VAL A 14 -13.66 -8.43 2.70
CA VAL A 14 -13.89 -6.98 2.54
C VAL A 14 -14.55 -6.65 1.21
N TRP A 15 -14.25 -7.38 0.13
CA TRP A 15 -14.89 -7.20 -1.17
C TRP A 15 -16.31 -7.74 -1.22
N VAL A 16 -16.58 -8.88 -0.58
CA VAL A 16 -17.93 -9.46 -0.50
C VAL A 16 -18.85 -8.57 0.35
N ALA A 17 -18.33 -7.95 1.40
CA ALA A 17 -19.08 -7.04 2.27
C ALA A 17 -19.23 -5.61 1.70
N GLU A 18 -18.60 -5.29 0.56
CA GLU A 18 -18.63 -3.95 -0.02
C GLU A 18 -19.98 -3.63 -0.67
N HIS A 19 -20.60 -2.51 -0.29
CA HIS A 19 -21.86 -2.02 -0.86
C HIS A 19 -21.76 -0.54 -1.28
N PRO A 20 -21.86 -0.21 -2.59
CA PRO A 20 -21.95 -1.12 -3.74
C PRO A 20 -20.62 -1.81 -4.03
N ARG A 21 -20.67 -3.09 -4.40
CA ARG A 21 -19.47 -3.90 -4.67
C ARG A 21 -18.75 -3.45 -5.93
N ARG A 22 -17.43 -3.24 -5.86
CA ARG A 22 -16.62 -2.84 -7.03
C ARG A 22 -16.49 -3.98 -8.06
N PRO A 23 -16.37 -3.68 -9.37
CA PRO A 23 -16.18 -4.68 -10.41
C PRO A 23 -14.96 -5.56 -10.13
N PHE A 24 -15.06 -6.85 -10.46
CA PHE A 24 -14.01 -7.83 -10.18
C PHE A 24 -12.66 -7.45 -10.82
N ALA A 25 -12.66 -6.91 -12.03
CA ALA A 25 -11.43 -6.50 -12.72
C ALA A 25 -10.70 -5.38 -11.95
N THR A 26 -11.43 -4.34 -11.54
CA THR A 26 -10.91 -3.25 -10.70
C THR A 26 -10.38 -3.79 -9.37
N TRP A 27 -11.15 -4.65 -8.71
CA TRP A 27 -10.71 -5.31 -7.47
C TRP A 27 -9.41 -6.11 -7.67
N ALA A 28 -9.31 -6.91 -8.72
CA ALA A 28 -8.13 -7.73 -9.00
C ALA A 28 -6.89 -6.89 -9.32
N PHE A 29 -7.05 -5.80 -10.07
CA PHE A 29 -5.96 -4.86 -10.35
C PHE A 29 -5.49 -4.12 -9.09
N ASP A 30 -6.39 -3.76 -8.18
CA ASP A 30 -6.02 -3.14 -6.90
C ASP A 30 -5.37 -4.12 -5.93
N VAL A 31 -5.90 -5.33 -5.82
CA VAL A 31 -5.29 -6.41 -5.01
C VAL A 31 -3.88 -6.73 -5.51
N SER A 32 -3.68 -6.84 -6.83
CA SER A 32 -2.35 -7.10 -7.38
C SER A 32 -1.34 -5.98 -7.09
N LYS A 33 -1.75 -4.69 -7.09
CA LYS A 33 -0.88 -3.60 -6.64
C LYS A 33 -0.49 -3.73 -5.16
N GLN A 34 -1.44 -4.09 -4.30
CA GLN A 34 -1.17 -4.31 -2.87
C GLN A 34 -0.21 -5.48 -2.66
N VAL A 35 -0.38 -6.60 -3.38
CA VAL A 35 0.52 -7.75 -3.33
C VAL A 35 1.94 -7.37 -3.76
N VAL A 36 2.10 -6.65 -4.87
CA VAL A 36 3.42 -6.19 -5.35
C VAL A 36 4.04 -5.22 -4.34
N GLY A 37 3.26 -4.27 -3.81
CA GLY A 37 3.73 -3.33 -2.79
C GLY A 37 4.18 -4.00 -1.49
N ALA A 38 3.43 -5.00 -1.01
CA ALA A 38 3.78 -5.77 0.17
C ALA A 38 5.04 -6.62 -0.05
N ALA A 39 5.18 -7.26 -1.20
CA ALA A 39 6.40 -8.00 -1.56
C ALA A 39 7.63 -7.09 -1.61
N TYR A 40 7.50 -5.92 -2.26
CA TYR A 40 8.54 -4.90 -2.29
C TYR A 40 8.91 -4.43 -0.88
N GLY A 41 7.91 -4.16 -0.03
CA GLY A 41 8.14 -3.71 1.34
C GLY A 41 8.89 -4.73 2.20
N LYS A 42 8.53 -6.02 2.09
CA LYS A 42 9.24 -7.09 2.81
C LYS A 42 10.69 -7.20 2.35
N ALA A 43 10.94 -7.15 1.04
CA ALA A 43 12.29 -7.13 0.52
C ALA A 43 13.08 -5.91 1.04
N TYR A 44 12.46 -4.74 1.05
CA TYR A 44 13.08 -3.52 1.59
C TYR A 44 13.45 -3.66 3.07
N ASN A 45 12.57 -4.23 3.91
CA ASN A 45 12.87 -4.38 5.34
C ASN A 45 14.04 -5.34 5.61
N ILE A 46 14.15 -6.42 4.83
CA ILE A 46 15.31 -7.31 4.89
C ILE A 46 16.59 -6.55 4.49
N MET A 47 16.54 -5.82 3.37
CA MET A 47 17.69 -5.02 2.90
C MET A 47 18.07 -3.93 3.90
N GLN A 48 17.11 -3.24 4.51
CA GLN A 48 17.34 -2.20 5.51
C GLN A 48 17.96 -2.78 6.77
N ALA A 49 17.44 -3.89 7.29
CA ALA A 49 17.98 -4.55 8.48
C ALA A 49 19.44 -4.96 8.27
N GLU A 50 19.76 -5.52 7.10
CA GLU A 50 21.14 -5.89 6.76
C GLU A 50 22.03 -4.67 6.54
N ALA A 51 21.54 -3.64 5.86
CA ALA A 51 22.28 -2.40 5.65
C ALA A 51 22.58 -1.70 6.97
N PHE A 52 21.64 -1.61 7.91
CA PHE A 52 21.85 -0.98 9.21
C PHE A 52 22.78 -1.82 10.08
N ALA A 53 22.66 -3.15 10.04
CA ALA A 53 23.59 -4.05 10.74
C ALA A 53 25.03 -3.97 10.20
N ARG A 54 25.24 -3.66 8.91
CA ARG A 54 26.57 -3.58 8.28
C ARG A 54 27.18 -2.17 8.27
N VAL A 55 26.39 -1.15 7.96
CA VAL A 55 26.84 0.24 7.74
C VAL A 55 27.13 0.93 9.06
N LEU A 56 26.33 0.68 10.09
CA LEU A 56 26.77 0.95 11.44
C LEU A 56 27.73 -0.17 11.83
N ARG A 57 28.95 0.19 12.25
CA ARG A 57 29.68 -0.62 13.23
C ARG A 57 28.87 -0.56 14.52
N ALA A 58 27.73 -1.25 14.55
CA ALA A 58 26.91 -1.42 15.71
C ALA A 58 27.84 -1.85 16.83
N ASP A 59 27.93 -1.04 17.89
CA ASP A 59 28.53 -1.46 19.14
C ASP A 59 28.01 -2.85 19.50
N ALA A 60 28.77 -3.65 20.24
CA ALA A 60 28.50 -5.07 20.43
C ALA A 60 27.02 -5.42 20.79
N GLY A 61 26.26 -4.46 21.37
CA GLY A 61 24.83 -4.54 21.70
C GLY A 61 23.80 -4.33 20.57
N HIS A 62 24.17 -3.78 19.40
CA HIS A 62 23.24 -3.47 18.29
C HIS A 62 23.30 -4.48 17.13
N ARG A 63 23.78 -5.71 17.37
CA ARG A 63 24.01 -6.71 16.31
C ARG A 63 22.81 -7.60 16.00
N ASP A 64 21.70 -7.48 16.72
CA ASP A 64 20.56 -8.38 16.55
C ASP A 64 19.71 -7.97 15.33
N GLN A 65 19.86 -8.72 14.24
CA GLN A 65 19.11 -8.53 12.99
C GLN A 65 17.59 -8.65 13.19
N CYS A 66 17.12 -9.45 14.16
CA CYS A 66 15.68 -9.57 14.43
C CYS A 66 15.11 -8.27 15.01
N VAL A 67 15.91 -7.54 15.79
CA VAL A 67 15.54 -6.23 16.35
C VAL A 67 15.48 -5.19 15.24
N TRP A 68 16.48 -5.14 14.35
CA TRP A 68 16.46 -4.24 13.19
C TRP A 68 15.30 -4.53 12.24
N TYR A 69 15.02 -5.80 11.99
CA TYR A 69 13.87 -6.19 11.17
C TYR A 69 12.54 -5.81 11.83
N LEU A 70 12.40 -6.07 13.14
CA LEU A 70 11.23 -5.68 13.92
C LEU A 70 11.02 -4.16 13.90
N MET A 71 12.11 -3.40 14.01
CA MET A 71 12.10 -1.95 13.92
C MET A 71 11.62 -1.44 12.55
N GLY A 72 12.10 -2.03 11.46
CA GLY A 72 11.63 -1.69 10.11
C GLY A 72 10.15 -2.01 9.89
N ILE A 73 9.71 -3.22 10.26
CA ILE A 73 8.31 -3.64 10.07
C ILE A 73 7.35 -2.87 10.99
N SER A 74 7.75 -2.51 12.22
CA SER A 74 6.91 -1.69 13.11
C SER A 74 6.76 -0.27 12.58
N ALA A 75 7.84 0.33 12.09
CA ALA A 75 7.78 1.63 11.42
C ALA A 75 6.89 1.58 10.17
N ASP A 76 6.89 0.47 9.44
CA ASP A 76 6.00 0.32 8.29
C ASP A 76 4.52 0.31 8.67
N CYS A 77 4.17 -0.35 9.77
CA CYS A 77 2.80 -0.43 10.27
C CYS A 77 2.27 0.95 10.70
N PHE A 78 3.11 1.76 11.37
CA PHE A 78 2.65 2.99 12.03
C PHE A 78 3.06 4.29 11.36
N LEU A 79 4.14 4.32 10.58
CA LEU A 79 4.65 5.54 9.94
C LEU A 79 4.51 5.45 8.42
N THR A 80 5.13 4.46 7.78
CA THR A 80 5.14 4.35 6.32
C THR A 80 3.72 4.29 5.76
N THR A 81 2.82 3.52 6.37
CA THR A 81 1.43 3.37 5.90
C THR A 81 0.68 4.71 5.89
N PHE A 82 0.79 5.50 6.97
CA PHE A 82 0.11 6.79 7.08
C PHE A 82 0.78 7.89 6.23
N LEU A 83 2.11 7.84 6.06
CA LEU A 83 2.81 8.76 5.17
C LEU A 83 2.49 8.46 3.70
N CYS A 84 2.46 7.19 3.29
CA CYS A 84 2.02 6.79 1.96
C CYS A 84 0.57 7.22 1.69
N TRP A 85 -0.29 7.16 2.70
CA TRP A 85 -1.65 7.69 2.60
C TRP A 85 -1.66 9.20 2.32
N GLY A 86 -0.93 9.98 3.12
CA GLY A 86 -0.84 11.43 2.97
C GLY A 86 -0.27 11.82 1.61
N ALA A 87 0.84 11.16 1.21
CA ALA A 87 1.48 11.36 -0.09
C ALA A 87 0.51 11.05 -1.25
N ASN A 88 -0.19 9.92 -1.18
CA ASN A 88 -1.17 9.54 -2.20
C ASN A 88 -2.35 10.53 -2.26
N SER A 89 -2.85 10.96 -1.10
CA SER A 89 -3.94 11.93 -1.01
C SER A 89 -3.56 13.30 -1.58
N LEU A 90 -2.30 13.72 -1.38
CA LEU A 90 -1.76 14.95 -1.94
C LEU A 90 -1.48 14.84 -3.45
N MET A 91 -0.94 13.70 -3.90
CA MET A 91 -0.58 13.50 -5.30
C MET A 91 -1.79 13.26 -6.21
N ARG A 92 -2.87 12.68 -5.69
CA ARG A 92 -4.07 12.36 -6.49
C ARG A 92 -4.64 13.56 -7.29
N PRO A 93 -4.91 14.75 -6.72
CA PRO A 93 -5.41 15.88 -7.50
C PRO A 93 -4.41 16.33 -8.58
N VAL A 94 -3.10 16.23 -8.30
CA VAL A 94 -2.05 16.58 -9.26
C VAL A 94 -2.01 15.59 -10.42
N LEU A 95 -2.08 14.29 -10.13
CA LEU A 95 -2.10 13.22 -11.12
C LEU A 95 -3.33 13.31 -12.02
N LEU A 96 -4.48 13.64 -11.44
CA LEU A 96 -5.71 13.89 -12.17
C LEU A 96 -5.59 15.13 -13.08
N ALA A 97 -5.17 16.26 -12.53
CA ALA A 97 -5.11 17.52 -13.27
C ALA A 97 -4.05 17.54 -14.38
N ARG A 98 -2.91 16.85 -14.19
CA ARG A 98 -1.78 16.89 -15.13
C ARG A 98 -1.74 15.70 -16.09
N PHE A 99 -2.11 14.52 -15.62
CA PHE A 99 -1.96 13.28 -16.39
C PHE A 99 -3.28 12.57 -16.66
N GLY A 100 -4.41 13.04 -16.10
CA GLY A 100 -5.70 12.38 -16.22
C GLY A 100 -5.73 10.99 -15.59
N ILE A 101 -4.82 10.72 -14.64
CA ILE A 101 -4.72 9.42 -13.96
C ILE A 101 -5.52 9.48 -12.66
N ASP A 102 -6.62 8.73 -12.60
CA ASP A 102 -7.32 8.47 -11.35
C ASP A 102 -6.92 7.11 -10.77
N ILE A 103 -6.44 7.10 -9.53
CA ILE A 103 -5.96 5.89 -8.86
C ILE A 103 -7.16 5.02 -8.51
N GLY A 104 -7.15 3.76 -8.98
CA GLY A 104 -8.28 2.83 -8.82
C GLY A 104 -9.29 2.87 -9.97
N ALA A 105 -9.14 3.79 -10.94
CA ALA A 105 -9.96 3.79 -12.15
C ALA A 105 -9.27 3.05 -13.30
N TYR A 106 -9.78 1.85 -13.63
CA TYR A 106 -9.31 1.04 -14.76
C TYR A 106 -10.34 0.90 -15.86
N GLU A 107 -11.61 0.95 -15.50
CA GLU A 107 -12.70 0.87 -16.46
C GLU A 107 -13.01 2.26 -16.97
N GLY A 108 -13.02 2.42 -18.29
CA GLY A 108 -13.50 3.64 -18.93
C GLY A 108 -15.02 3.70 -18.88
N GLU A 109 -15.62 3.96 -17.72
CA GLU A 109 -17.04 4.26 -17.58
C GLU A 109 -17.17 5.37 -16.53
N VAL A 110 -17.73 6.56 -16.76
CA VAL A 110 -18.83 7.09 -17.58
C VAL A 110 -18.38 8.51 -18.02
N PRO A 111 -18.92 9.17 -19.07
CA PRO A 111 -18.58 10.56 -19.40
C PRO A 111 -18.56 11.45 -18.15
N LEU A 112 -17.35 11.84 -17.74
CA LEU A 112 -17.12 12.79 -16.66
C LEU A 112 -17.27 14.19 -17.24
N ILE A 113 -18.31 14.91 -16.81
CA ILE A 113 -18.38 16.35 -17.05
C ILE A 113 -17.40 17.00 -16.06
N TYR A 114 -16.27 17.50 -16.58
CA TYR A 114 -15.29 18.21 -15.76
C TYR A 114 -15.82 19.63 -15.49
N THR A 115 -16.21 19.91 -14.25
CA THR A 115 -16.43 21.27 -13.77
C THR A 115 -15.40 21.59 -12.69
N PRO A 116 -14.95 22.85 -12.56
CA PRO A 116 -13.87 23.22 -11.63
C PRO A 116 -14.15 22.90 -10.15
N THR A 117 -15.38 22.52 -9.79
CA THR A 117 -15.82 22.37 -8.41
C THR A 117 -16.41 21.00 -8.05
N ARG A 118 -16.81 20.13 -8.99
CA ARG A 118 -17.37 18.80 -8.67
C ARG A 118 -17.22 17.74 -9.77
N ILE A 119 -17.11 16.48 -9.34
CA ILE A 119 -17.15 15.27 -10.16
C ILE A 119 -18.54 14.61 -10.02
N TYR A 120 -19.26 14.40 -11.13
CA TYR A 120 -20.55 13.69 -11.14
C TYR A 120 -20.45 12.37 -11.93
N ARG A 121 -20.93 11.25 -11.35
CA ARG A 121 -21.22 10.02 -12.10
C ARG A 121 -22.55 10.18 -12.84
N LEU A 122 -22.55 10.11 -14.17
CA LEU A 122 -23.81 10.07 -14.93
C LEU A 122 -24.50 8.71 -14.73
N ARG A 123 -25.80 8.73 -14.40
CA ARG A 123 -26.65 7.54 -14.34
C ARG A 123 -27.03 7.13 -15.78
N SER A 124 -27.09 5.82 -16.06
CA SER A 124 -27.41 5.20 -17.37
C SER A 124 -28.44 5.94 -18.26
N PRO A 125 -29.60 6.42 -17.79
CA PRO A 125 -30.60 7.06 -18.67
C PRO A 125 -30.17 8.42 -19.25
N VAL A 126 -29.08 9.02 -18.77
CA VAL A 126 -28.50 10.25 -19.34
C VAL A 126 -27.45 9.93 -20.40
N ALA A 127 -26.73 8.82 -20.24
CA ALA A 127 -25.75 8.34 -21.22
C ALA A 127 -26.42 7.96 -22.56
N ASP A 128 -27.61 7.36 -22.52
CA ASP A 128 -28.39 7.05 -23.72
C ASP A 128 -28.87 8.30 -24.46
N ARG A 129 -29.25 9.35 -23.73
CA ARG A 129 -29.61 10.65 -24.32
C ARG A 129 -28.41 11.34 -25.00
N LEU A 130 -27.23 11.29 -24.39
CA LEU A 130 -25.99 11.84 -24.97
C LEU A 130 -25.53 11.07 -26.21
N ARG A 131 -25.79 9.76 -26.26
CA ARG A 131 -25.57 8.90 -27.43
C ARG A 131 -26.37 9.38 -28.65
N CYS A 132 -27.65 9.73 -28.44
CA CYS A 132 -28.51 10.29 -29.49
C CYS A 132 -28.07 11.70 -29.95
N CYS A 133 -27.36 12.46 -29.11
CA CYS A 133 -26.81 13.77 -29.46
C CYS A 133 -25.46 13.71 -30.21
N GLY A 134 -25.00 12.52 -30.62
CA GLY A 134 -23.74 12.37 -31.36
C GLY A 134 -22.48 12.55 -30.50
N VAL A 135 -22.59 12.47 -29.17
CA VAL A 135 -21.43 12.49 -28.28
C VAL A 135 -20.74 11.13 -28.35
N ALA A 136 -19.49 11.11 -28.81
CA ALA A 136 -18.69 9.88 -28.93
C ALA A 136 -18.50 9.23 -27.54
N LEU A 137 -19.25 8.17 -27.26
CA LEU A 137 -19.01 7.32 -26.11
C LEU A 137 -17.71 6.55 -26.35
N ARG A 138 -16.73 6.79 -25.48
CA ARG A 138 -15.43 6.10 -25.51
C ARG A 138 -15.67 4.60 -25.34
N GLN A 139 -15.20 3.80 -26.30
CA GLN A 139 -15.34 2.34 -26.30
C GLN A 139 -14.76 1.69 -25.02
N PRO A 140 -15.28 0.52 -24.60
CA PRO A 140 -14.71 -0.23 -23.48
C PRO A 140 -13.23 -0.50 -23.74
N GLU A 141 -12.37 -0.05 -22.82
CA GLU A 141 -10.93 -0.12 -23.02
C GLU A 141 -10.45 -1.57 -23.12
N CYS A 142 -9.68 -1.88 -24.18
CA CYS A 142 -9.05 -3.17 -24.35
C CYS A 142 -8.18 -3.54 -23.12
N LEU A 143 -8.04 -4.83 -22.83
CA LEU A 143 -7.21 -5.32 -21.71
C LEU A 143 -5.81 -4.69 -21.69
N GLN A 144 -5.20 -4.53 -22.87
CA GLN A 144 -3.90 -3.86 -23.02
C GLN A 144 -3.90 -2.41 -22.49
N GLY A 145 -4.97 -1.65 -22.71
CA GLY A 145 -5.13 -0.30 -22.19
C GLY A 145 -5.23 -0.28 -20.66
N ARG A 146 -6.00 -1.23 -20.09
CA ARG A 146 -6.14 -1.39 -18.63
C ARG A 146 -4.81 -1.77 -17.97
N VAL A 147 -4.05 -2.68 -18.57
CA VAL A 147 -2.72 -3.07 -18.08
C VAL A 147 -1.73 -1.90 -18.14
N LYS A 148 -1.76 -1.07 -19.19
CA LYS A 148 -0.92 0.13 -19.27
C LYS A 148 -1.22 1.12 -18.14
N LYS A 149 -2.49 1.37 -17.84
CA LYS A 149 -2.91 2.20 -16.70
C LYS A 149 -2.46 1.59 -15.37
N TRP A 150 -2.66 0.29 -15.21
CA TRP A 150 -2.22 -0.43 -14.03
C TRP A 150 -0.71 -0.34 -13.83
N LEU A 151 0.10 -0.52 -14.88
CA LEU A 151 1.56 -0.37 -14.81
C LEU A 151 1.97 1.05 -14.41
N ALA A 152 1.33 2.07 -14.99
CA ALA A 152 1.59 3.46 -14.62
C ALA A 152 1.23 3.74 -13.15
N GLN A 153 0.05 3.31 -12.71
CA GLN A 153 -0.38 3.43 -11.31
C GLN A 153 0.54 2.66 -10.36
N LEU A 154 0.97 1.46 -10.73
CA LEU A 154 1.91 0.65 -9.95
C LEU A 154 3.28 1.33 -9.86
N GLY A 155 3.80 1.86 -10.96
CA GLY A 155 5.07 2.59 -10.96
C GLY A 155 5.03 3.83 -10.06
N ILE A 156 3.96 4.62 -10.14
CA ILE A 156 3.74 5.77 -9.25
C ILE A 156 3.67 5.30 -7.79
N TRP A 157 2.92 4.22 -7.51
CA TRP A 157 2.79 3.67 -6.18
C TRP A 157 4.13 3.20 -5.60
N LEU A 158 4.94 2.47 -6.38
CA LEU A 158 6.26 2.03 -5.97
C LEU A 158 7.23 3.21 -5.75
N LEU A 159 7.13 4.26 -6.57
CA LEU A 159 7.90 5.48 -6.37
C LEU A 159 7.52 6.18 -5.05
N ILE A 160 6.22 6.34 -4.77
CA ILE A 160 5.73 6.90 -3.50
C ILE A 160 6.25 6.10 -2.33
N ILE A 161 6.08 4.76 -2.35
CA ILE A 161 6.56 3.88 -1.28
C ILE A 161 8.06 4.06 -1.10
N THR A 162 8.84 4.13 -2.18
CA THR A 162 10.30 4.27 -2.11
C THR A 162 10.71 5.59 -1.46
N VAL A 163 10.14 6.71 -1.90
CA VAL A 163 10.42 8.04 -1.33
C VAL A 163 10.05 8.08 0.15
N VAL A 164 8.85 7.61 0.51
CA VAL A 164 8.40 7.58 1.90
C VAL A 164 9.30 6.68 2.75
N ARG A 165 9.66 5.49 2.26
CA ARG A 165 10.54 4.56 2.98
C ARG A 165 11.93 5.14 3.18
N LEU A 166 12.47 5.88 2.22
CA LEU A 166 13.75 6.56 2.39
C LEU A 166 13.67 7.62 3.50
N ILE A 167 12.60 8.43 3.52
CA ILE A 167 12.35 9.40 4.60
C ILE A 167 12.24 8.71 5.97
N VAL A 168 11.45 7.64 6.05
CA VAL A 168 11.31 6.86 7.30
C VAL A 168 12.64 6.23 7.70
N SER A 169 13.41 5.69 6.75
CA SER A 169 14.72 5.10 7.01
C SER A 169 15.71 6.13 7.56
N MET A 170 15.70 7.36 7.02
CA MET A 170 16.52 8.45 7.53
C MET A 170 16.11 8.84 8.96
N GLY A 171 14.81 8.91 9.24
CA GLY A 171 14.30 9.16 10.60
C GLY A 171 14.69 8.05 11.58
N LEU A 172 14.51 6.80 11.18
CA LEU A 172 14.88 5.61 11.95
C LEU A 172 16.38 5.58 12.26
N TYR A 173 17.22 5.93 11.29
CA TYR A 173 18.67 6.06 11.50
C TYR A 173 18.99 7.14 12.54
N ALA A 174 18.32 8.31 12.47
CA ALA A 174 18.53 9.39 13.43
C ALA A 174 18.06 9.04 14.85
N THR A 175 17.04 8.20 15.01
CA THR A 175 16.46 7.80 16.31
C THR A 175 16.79 6.36 16.71
N GLN A 176 17.85 5.79 16.13
CA GLN A 176 18.08 4.34 16.18
C GLN A 176 18.28 3.78 17.59
N ASP A 177 19.04 4.47 18.45
CA ASP A 177 19.36 3.94 19.80
C ASP A 177 18.09 3.78 20.64
N VAL A 178 17.20 4.78 20.58
CA VAL A 178 15.93 4.77 21.31
C VAL A 178 15.01 3.69 20.74
N TYR A 179 14.86 3.64 19.42
CA TYR A 179 13.91 2.74 18.79
C TYR A 179 14.37 1.27 18.86
N TYR A 180 15.66 1.03 18.69
CA TYR A 180 16.25 -0.30 18.90
C TYR A 180 16.05 -0.78 20.33
N ALA A 181 16.31 0.09 21.33
CA ALA A 181 16.10 -0.27 22.74
C ALA A 181 14.63 -0.62 23.03
N LEU A 182 13.67 0.09 22.44
CA LEU A 182 12.24 -0.24 22.56
C LEU A 182 11.90 -1.60 21.95
N CYS A 183 12.41 -1.90 20.75
CA CYS A 183 12.20 -3.20 20.11
C CYS A 183 12.89 -4.35 20.86
N ALA A 184 14.08 -4.12 21.41
CA ALA A 184 14.80 -5.08 22.25
C ALA A 184 14.04 -5.35 23.56
N MET A 185 13.56 -4.30 24.24
CA MET A 185 12.72 -4.40 25.43
C MET A 185 11.46 -5.23 25.15
N LEU A 186 10.84 -5.06 23.98
CA LEU A 186 9.67 -5.84 23.62
C LEU A 186 9.97 -7.35 23.57
N PHE A 187 11.13 -7.75 23.05
CA PHE A 187 11.54 -9.15 23.08
C PHE A 187 11.77 -9.65 24.51
N ASP A 188 12.37 -8.84 25.38
CA ASP A 188 12.62 -9.21 26.77
C ASP A 188 11.31 -9.34 27.57
N VAL A 189 10.36 -8.41 27.39
CA VAL A 189 9.03 -8.46 28.01
C VAL A 189 8.26 -9.71 27.58
N LEU A 190 8.40 -10.12 26.32
CA LEU A 190 7.78 -11.34 25.78
C LEU A 190 8.58 -12.62 26.10
N GLN A 191 9.69 -12.51 26.84
CA GLN A 191 10.60 -13.62 27.19
C GLN A 191 11.13 -14.37 25.95
N LEU A 192 11.29 -13.66 24.83
CA LEU A 192 11.77 -14.20 23.56
C LEU A 192 13.30 -14.15 23.52
N HIS A 193 13.96 -15.04 24.24
CA HIS A 193 15.42 -15.05 24.33
C HIS A 193 16.12 -15.90 23.25
N CYS A 194 15.41 -16.84 22.63
CA CYS A 194 15.98 -17.71 21.60
C CYS A 194 15.94 -17.03 20.22
N ALA A 195 17.00 -17.22 19.40
CA ALA A 195 17.04 -16.67 18.04
C ALA A 195 15.86 -17.13 17.18
N THR A 196 15.45 -18.40 17.31
CA THR A 196 14.29 -18.95 16.60
C THR A 196 12.99 -18.27 17.03
N SER A 197 12.80 -18.00 18.32
CA SER A 197 11.57 -17.38 18.81
C SER A 197 11.48 -15.89 18.45
N LYS A 198 12.60 -15.16 18.48
CA LYS A 198 12.69 -13.78 17.96
C LYS A 198 12.35 -13.72 16.48
N THR A 199 12.92 -14.64 15.69
CA THR A 199 12.66 -14.72 14.24
C THR A 199 11.20 -15.04 13.96
N LEU A 200 10.62 -16.04 14.64
CA LEU A 200 9.21 -16.40 14.49
C LEU A 200 8.30 -15.21 14.83
N PHE A 201 8.59 -14.49 15.92
CA PHE A 201 7.81 -13.32 16.27
C PHE A 201 7.92 -12.20 15.23
N ALA A 202 9.14 -11.80 14.87
CA ALA A 202 9.41 -10.66 14.01
C ALA A 202 8.99 -10.89 12.54
N VAL A 203 9.08 -12.13 12.05
CA VAL A 203 8.84 -12.48 10.64
C VAL A 203 7.44 -13.06 10.43
N LEU A 204 6.88 -13.75 11.42
CA LEU A 204 5.57 -14.40 11.29
C LEU A 204 4.46 -13.68 12.05
N VAL A 205 4.61 -13.55 13.37
CA VAL A 205 3.53 -13.10 14.26
C VAL A 205 3.23 -11.61 14.08
N PHE A 206 4.25 -10.77 14.24
CA PHE A 206 4.08 -9.31 14.13
C PHE A 206 3.62 -8.89 12.73
N PRO A 207 4.20 -9.39 11.62
CA PRO A 207 3.73 -9.05 10.29
C PRO A 207 2.33 -9.58 9.98
N ALA A 208 1.88 -10.70 10.56
CA ALA A 208 0.50 -11.14 10.36
C ALA A 208 -0.51 -10.10 10.88
N PHE A 209 -0.23 -9.50 12.04
CA PHE A 209 -1.03 -8.41 12.59
C PHE A 209 -0.87 -7.12 11.78
N GLY A 210 0.38 -6.72 11.53
CA GLY A 210 0.73 -5.50 10.80
C GLY A 210 0.15 -5.46 9.39
N ASP A 211 0.37 -6.51 8.60
CA ASP A 211 -0.13 -6.63 7.22
C ASP A 211 -1.67 -6.56 7.18
N THR A 212 -2.37 -7.13 8.18
CA THR A 212 -3.84 -7.04 8.26
C THR A 212 -4.28 -5.59 8.46
N LEU A 213 -3.65 -4.86 9.38
CA LEU A 213 -3.94 -3.44 9.59
C LEU A 213 -3.62 -2.62 8.34
N GLN A 214 -2.50 -2.90 7.69
CA GLN A 214 -2.10 -2.23 6.44
C GLN A 214 -3.11 -2.47 5.33
N ILE A 215 -3.59 -3.70 5.15
CA ILE A 215 -4.62 -4.03 4.15
C ILE A 215 -5.91 -3.25 4.43
N LEU A 216 -6.37 -3.21 5.67
CA LEU A 216 -7.61 -2.50 6.03
C LEU A 216 -7.47 -0.99 5.78
N VAL A 217 -6.34 -0.41 6.15
CA VAL A 217 -6.05 1.01 5.98
C VAL A 217 -5.90 1.36 4.50
N GLN A 218 -5.15 0.57 3.72
CA GLN A 218 -4.95 0.77 2.29
C GLN A 218 -6.22 0.54 1.47
N ASP A 219 -7.04 -0.46 1.81
CA ASP A 219 -8.33 -0.69 1.14
C ASP A 219 -9.31 0.45 1.43
N HIS A 220 -9.30 1.04 2.63
CA HIS A 220 -10.09 2.24 2.91
C HIS A 220 -9.68 3.44 2.02
N PHE A 221 -8.40 3.56 1.67
CA PHE A 221 -7.91 4.63 0.79
C PHE A 221 -8.39 4.47 -0.65
N LEU A 222 -8.38 3.23 -1.16
CA LEU A 222 -8.89 2.91 -2.50
C LEU A 222 -10.40 3.17 -2.61
N LYS A 223 -11.14 3.01 -1.50
CA LYS A 223 -12.60 3.18 -1.45
C LYS A 223 -13.11 4.62 -1.42
N ARG A 224 -12.31 5.60 -0.98
CA ARG A 224 -12.72 7.04 -0.92
C ARG A 224 -13.03 7.69 -2.29
N SER A 225 -12.99 6.91 -3.37
CA SER A 225 -13.32 7.34 -4.75
C SER A 225 -14.69 6.84 -5.25
N CYS A 226 -15.53 6.23 -4.40
CA CYS A 226 -16.90 5.85 -4.76
C CYS A 226 -17.96 6.80 -4.23
#